data_AF-A0A8J6MGG1-F1
#
_entry.id   AF-A0A8J6MGG1-F1
#
_cell.length_a   1.000
_cell.length_b   1.000
_cell.length_c   1.000
_cell.angle_alpha   90.00
_cell.angle_beta   90.00
_cell.angle_gamma   90.00
#
_symmetry.space_group_name_H-M   'P 1'
#
loop_
_entity.id
_entity.type
_entity.pdbx_description
1 polymer ?
#
loop_
_entity_poly.entity_id
_entity_poly.type
_entity_poly.pdbx_seq_one_letter_code
_entity_poly.pdbx_strand_id
1 'polypeptide(L)'
;MAGYRRHDALQKESLMLIRLILLSLLAGASLPFAQEAPRSPEAMARYPQAVQVGTLVGRQVLENRLNQRVLGYVQSVARDDAGRLYILLHRAGWPWQATRCAVVPAEAMALLGQFVVVMDLDDAQFAALADVCRPPGRALPVDAIIRMGLTKN
;
A
#
# COMPACT_ATOMS: atom_id res chain seq x y z
N MET A 1 -23.54 -28.84 69.25
CA MET A 1 -22.51 -29.15 68.23
C MET A 1 -23.12 -29.02 66.86
N ALA A 2 -23.04 -27.85 66.23
CA ALA A 2 -23.47 -27.60 64.86
C ALA A 2 -22.76 -26.35 64.35
N GLY A 3 -21.97 -26.47 63.28
CA GLY A 3 -21.31 -25.31 62.69
C GLY A 3 -20.06 -25.63 61.89
N TYR A 4 -20.18 -26.43 60.82
CA TYR A 4 -19.10 -26.52 59.82
C TYR A 4 -19.63 -27.05 58.48
N ARG A 5 -20.34 -26.23 57.69
CA ARG A 5 -20.70 -26.60 56.30
C ARG A 5 -21.20 -25.46 55.40
N ARG A 6 -20.56 -24.28 55.42
CA ARG A 6 -21.03 -23.13 54.60
C ARG A 6 -19.98 -22.29 53.86
N HIS A 7 -18.76 -22.78 53.65
CA HIS A 7 -17.73 -22.01 52.93
C HIS A 7 -17.30 -22.52 51.54
N ASP A 8 -17.65 -23.75 51.14
CA ASP A 8 -17.13 -24.32 49.87
C ASP A 8 -17.97 -24.04 48.61
N ALA A 9 -19.17 -23.49 48.75
CA ALA A 9 -20.08 -23.32 47.61
C ALA A 9 -19.77 -22.07 46.75
N LEU A 10 -19.21 -21.01 47.34
CA LEU A 10 -19.02 -19.73 46.65
C LEU A 10 -17.73 -19.64 45.81
N GLN A 11 -16.77 -20.55 46.03
CA GLN A 11 -15.45 -20.47 45.39
C GLN A 11 -15.38 -21.21 44.04
N LYS A 12 -16.35 -22.09 43.74
CA LYS A 12 -16.41 -22.85 42.48
C LYS A 12 -17.14 -22.12 41.34
N GLU A 13 -18.07 -21.21 41.65
CA GLU A 13 -18.81 -20.46 40.63
C GLU A 13 -17.96 -19.35 39.98
N SER A 14 -17.01 -18.80 40.74
CA SER A 14 -16.10 -17.75 40.28
C SER A 14 -15.08 -18.25 39.23
N LEU A 15 -14.71 -19.53 39.29
CA LEU A 15 -13.74 -20.10 38.35
C LEU A 15 -14.36 -20.50 37.00
N MET A 16 -15.66 -20.74 36.97
CA MET A 16 -16.37 -21.19 35.77
C MET A 16 -16.80 -20.01 34.89
N LEU A 17 -17.08 -18.85 35.49
CA LEU A 17 -17.35 -17.59 34.77
C LEU A 17 -16.10 -17.00 34.10
N ILE A 18 -14.89 -17.27 34.63
CA ILE A 18 -13.64 -16.78 34.02
C ILE A 18 -13.23 -17.62 32.80
N ARG A 19 -13.65 -18.89 32.70
CA ARG A 19 -13.37 -19.74 31.52
C ARG A 19 -14.27 -19.46 30.33
N LEU A 20 -15.45 -18.88 30.53
CA LEU A 20 -16.40 -18.60 29.44
C LEU A 20 -16.14 -17.27 28.70
N ILE A 21 -15.29 -16.41 29.24
CA ILE A 21 -14.91 -15.14 28.59
C ILE A 21 -13.68 -15.32 27.68
N LEU A 22 -12.93 -16.42 27.80
CA LEU A 22 -11.71 -16.64 27.01
C LEU A 22 -11.94 -17.30 25.64
N LEU A 23 -13.18 -17.67 25.28
CA LEU A 23 -13.47 -18.46 24.08
C LEU A 23 -14.34 -17.75 23.02
N SER A 24 -14.41 -16.42 23.05
CA SER A 24 -15.22 -15.61 22.12
C SER A 24 -14.42 -14.60 21.28
N LEU A 25 -13.09 -14.73 21.22
CA LEU A 25 -12.22 -13.89 20.39
C LEU A 25 -11.69 -14.58 19.11
N LEU A 26 -12.48 -15.51 18.56
CA LEU A 26 -12.24 -16.14 17.25
C LEU A 26 -13.45 -15.96 16.31
N ALA A 27 -14.17 -14.83 16.46
CA ALA A 27 -15.09 -14.38 15.43
C ALA A 27 -14.29 -13.55 14.42
N GLY A 28 -14.18 -14.10 13.21
CA GLY A 28 -13.32 -13.61 12.14
C GLY A 28 -13.35 -12.10 11.99
N ALA A 29 -12.19 -11.48 12.19
CA ALA A 29 -11.88 -10.24 11.52
C ALA A 29 -11.86 -10.56 10.02
N SER A 30 -13.02 -10.45 9.38
CA SER A 30 -13.10 -10.08 7.98
C SER A 30 -12.27 -8.82 7.87
N LEU A 31 -11.00 -8.94 7.46
CA LEU A 31 -10.17 -7.78 7.21
C LEU A 31 -10.98 -6.94 6.23
N PRO A 32 -11.44 -5.73 6.61
CA PRO A 32 -11.98 -4.85 5.61
C PRO A 32 -10.85 -4.70 4.61
N PHE A 33 -11.07 -5.09 3.35
CA PHE A 33 -10.15 -4.75 2.26
C PHE A 33 -9.79 -3.29 2.50
N ALA A 34 -8.53 -3.05 2.86
CA ALA A 34 -8.08 -1.81 3.48
C ALA A 34 -8.75 -0.63 2.76
N GLN A 35 -9.55 0.16 3.48
CA GLN A 35 -10.28 1.28 2.90
C GLN A 35 -9.29 2.12 2.10
N GLU A 36 -9.44 2.07 0.78
CA GLU A 36 -8.52 2.71 -0.14
C GLU A 36 -8.82 4.20 -0.15
N ALA A 37 -7.79 5.05 -0.04
CA ALA A 37 -7.97 6.49 -0.03
C ALA A 37 -8.76 6.99 -1.25
N PRO A 38 -9.44 8.15 -1.12
CA PRO A 38 -10.11 8.78 -2.24
C PRO A 38 -9.12 9.03 -3.39
N ARG A 39 -9.43 8.47 -4.56
CA ARG A 39 -8.65 8.57 -5.80
C ARG A 39 -9.18 9.70 -6.67
N SER A 40 -8.36 10.21 -7.60
CA SER A 40 -8.85 11.14 -8.62
C SER A 40 -9.92 10.47 -9.49
N PRO A 41 -10.93 11.21 -10.00
CA PRO A 41 -11.93 10.66 -10.92
C PRO A 41 -11.30 9.99 -12.15
N GLU A 42 -10.21 10.55 -12.67
CA GLU A 42 -9.44 10.02 -13.80
C GLU A 42 -8.79 8.67 -13.47
N ALA A 43 -8.25 8.51 -12.27
CA ALA A 43 -7.70 7.24 -11.81
C ALA A 43 -8.78 6.18 -11.57
N MET A 44 -9.96 6.58 -11.09
CA MET A 44 -11.10 5.68 -10.90
C MET A 44 -11.64 5.14 -12.23
N ALA A 45 -11.55 5.92 -13.32
CA ALA A 45 -11.97 5.50 -14.65
C ALA A 45 -11.11 4.35 -15.23
N ARG A 46 -9.90 4.10 -14.71
CA ARG A 46 -8.93 3.15 -15.28
C ARG A 46 -9.10 1.67 -14.85
N TYR A 47 -10.31 1.20 -14.53
CA TYR A 47 -10.59 -0.18 -14.08
C TYR A 47 -9.54 -0.73 -13.09
N PRO A 48 -9.61 -0.34 -11.80
CA PRO A 48 -8.54 -0.62 -10.85
C PRO A 48 -8.27 -2.12 -10.64
N GLN A 49 -7.05 -2.55 -10.96
CA GLN A 49 -6.58 -3.92 -10.80
C GLN A 49 -5.87 -4.10 -9.47
N ALA A 50 -6.16 -5.22 -8.79
CA ALA A 50 -5.40 -5.64 -7.62
C ALA A 50 -4.01 -6.12 -8.06
N VAL A 51 -2.96 -5.47 -7.54
CA VAL A 51 -1.56 -5.80 -7.84
C VAL A 51 -0.77 -5.93 -6.55
N GLN A 52 0.07 -6.95 -6.49
CA GLN A 52 0.99 -7.15 -5.38
C GLN A 52 2.20 -6.22 -5.51
N VAL A 53 2.54 -5.50 -4.44
CA VAL A 53 3.62 -4.49 -4.40
C VAL A 53 4.95 -5.07 -4.89
N GLY A 54 5.30 -6.28 -4.48
CA GLY A 54 6.54 -6.95 -4.88
C GLY A 54 6.65 -7.17 -6.40
N THR A 55 5.52 -7.24 -7.11
CA THR A 55 5.53 -7.35 -8.57
C THR A 55 5.76 -6.01 -9.26
N LEU A 56 5.56 -4.88 -8.56
CA LEU A 56 5.80 -3.54 -9.07
C LEU A 56 7.26 -3.14 -8.90
N VAL A 57 7.87 -3.51 -7.77
CA VAL A 57 9.27 -3.20 -7.49
C VAL A 57 10.17 -3.71 -8.62
N GLY A 58 11.03 -2.85 -9.13
CA GLY A 58 11.92 -3.12 -10.26
C GLY A 58 11.29 -2.93 -11.64
N ARG A 59 9.98 -2.67 -11.77
CA ARG A 59 9.38 -2.35 -13.08
C ARG A 59 9.89 -1.02 -13.60
N GLN A 60 10.10 -0.97 -14.91
CA GLN A 60 10.37 0.29 -15.60
C GLN A 60 9.13 1.17 -15.59
N VAL A 61 9.38 2.46 -15.37
CA VAL A 61 8.38 3.51 -15.46
C VAL A 61 8.59 4.29 -16.75
N LEU A 62 7.54 4.39 -17.55
CA LEU A 62 7.55 5.02 -18.87
C LEU A 62 6.83 6.38 -18.83
N GLU A 63 7.24 7.28 -19.72
CA GLU A 63 6.44 8.45 -20.06
C GLU A 63 5.23 8.05 -20.93
N ASN A 64 4.10 8.72 -20.75
CA ASN A 64 2.90 8.49 -21.56
C ASN A 64 2.97 9.26 -22.90
N ARG A 65 3.90 8.85 -23.77
CA ARG A 65 4.07 9.40 -25.14
C ARG A 65 4.47 8.31 -26.12
N LEU A 66 4.37 8.57 -27.42
CA LEU A 66 4.67 7.60 -28.49
C LEU A 66 6.07 6.96 -28.37
N ASN A 67 7.08 7.71 -27.95
CA ASN A 67 8.45 7.21 -27.85
C ASN A 67 8.76 6.48 -26.51
N GLN A 68 7.84 6.52 -25.54
CA GLN A 68 7.88 5.82 -24.25
C GLN A 68 9.27 5.69 -23.60
N ARG A 69 9.96 6.81 -23.40
CA ARG A 69 11.23 6.81 -22.67
C ARG A 69 11.06 6.28 -21.25
N VAL A 70 12.06 5.52 -20.79
CA VAL A 70 12.17 5.08 -19.40
C VAL A 70 12.55 6.26 -18.50
N LEU A 71 11.67 6.60 -17.57
CA LEU A 71 11.85 7.64 -16.56
C LEU A 71 12.61 7.14 -15.33
N GLY A 72 12.53 5.84 -15.04
CA GLY A 72 13.21 5.19 -13.92
C GLY A 72 12.63 3.81 -13.64
N TYR A 73 12.83 3.35 -12.41
CA TYR A 73 12.35 2.07 -11.91
C TYR A 73 11.63 2.26 -10.59
N VAL A 74 10.58 1.46 -10.36
CA VAL A 74 9.87 1.44 -9.08
C VAL A 74 10.80 0.89 -8.00
N GLN A 75 11.10 1.70 -6.98
CA GLN A 75 11.90 1.28 -5.84
C GLN A 75 11.03 0.71 -4.72
N SER A 76 9.93 1.40 -4.39
CA SER A 76 9.02 0.99 -3.33
C SER A 76 7.66 1.67 -3.49
N VAL A 77 6.67 1.16 -2.75
CA VAL A 77 5.36 1.79 -2.61
C VAL A 77 5.18 2.13 -1.15
N ALA A 78 4.67 3.33 -0.87
CA ALA A 78 4.36 3.79 0.48
C ALA A 78 2.89 4.21 0.59
N ARG A 79 2.39 4.17 1.81
CA ARG A 79 1.05 4.65 2.16
C ARG A 79 1.17 5.65 3.31
N ASP A 80 0.56 6.82 3.15
CA ASP A 80 0.47 7.81 4.22
C ASP A 80 -0.69 7.53 5.19
N ASP A 81 -0.78 8.33 6.25
CA ASP A 81 -1.82 8.17 7.28
C ASP A 81 -3.23 8.48 6.75
N ALA A 82 -3.36 9.16 5.60
CA ALA A 82 -4.62 9.40 4.90
C ALA A 82 -4.98 8.26 3.92
N GLY A 83 -4.13 7.24 3.81
CA GLY A 83 -4.30 6.09 2.93
C GLY A 83 -3.85 6.31 1.49
N ARG A 84 -3.30 7.48 1.15
CA ARG A 84 -2.84 7.80 -0.20
C ARG A 84 -1.59 6.99 -0.52
N LEU A 85 -1.50 6.54 -1.76
CA LEU A 85 -0.41 5.69 -2.21
C LEU A 85 0.62 6.51 -2.99
N TYR A 86 1.89 6.29 -2.66
CA TYR A 86 3.01 6.94 -3.30
C TYR A 86 3.97 5.88 -3.83
N ILE A 87 4.40 6.04 -5.08
CA ILE A 87 5.39 5.19 -5.71
C ILE A 87 6.71 5.97 -5.72
N LEU A 88 7.70 5.41 -5.03
CA LEU A 88 9.07 5.91 -5.06
C LEU A 88 9.76 5.36 -6.31
N LEU A 89 10.24 6.26 -7.14
CA LEU A 89 11.01 5.98 -8.33
C LEU A 89 12.48 6.25 -8.03
N HIS A 90 13.34 5.39 -8.54
CA HIS A 90 14.77 5.68 -8.64
C HIS A 90 15.18 5.68 -10.10
N ARG A 91 16.02 6.66 -10.47
CA ARG A 91 16.70 6.70 -11.76
C ARG A 91 18.18 6.47 -11.51
N ALA A 92 18.68 5.31 -11.92
CA ALA A 92 20.10 5.06 -11.94
C ALA A 92 20.75 6.07 -12.90
N GLY A 93 21.56 6.97 -12.36
CA GLY A 93 22.48 7.78 -13.15
C GLY A 93 23.60 6.90 -13.71
N TRP A 94 24.35 7.43 -14.67
CA TRP A 94 25.66 6.85 -14.98
C TRP A 94 26.55 6.87 -13.71
N PRO A 95 27.56 6.01 -13.53
CA PRO A 95 28.45 5.99 -12.35
C PRO A 95 29.00 7.34 -11.82
N TRP A 96 29.04 8.40 -12.63
CA TRP A 96 29.44 9.76 -12.23
C TRP A 96 28.27 10.76 -12.06
N GLN A 97 27.04 10.32 -12.29
CA GLN A 97 25.82 11.11 -12.10
C GLN A 97 25.13 10.68 -10.81
N ALA A 98 24.66 11.66 -10.03
CA ALA A 98 23.86 11.38 -8.85
C ALA A 98 22.61 10.57 -9.22
N THR A 99 22.30 9.56 -8.40
CA THR A 99 21.02 8.85 -8.49
C THR A 99 19.93 9.83 -8.09
N ARG A 100 18.91 9.98 -8.94
CA ARG A 100 17.76 10.85 -8.67
C ARG A 100 16.58 10.00 -8.22
N CYS A 101 15.92 10.44 -7.17
CA CYS A 101 14.68 9.86 -6.69
C CYS A 101 13.50 10.78 -7.05
N ALA A 102 12.34 10.19 -7.29
CA ALA A 102 11.10 10.95 -7.45
C ALA A 102 9.97 10.21 -6.77
N VAL A 103 9.08 10.94 -6.10
CA VAL A 103 7.89 10.37 -5.48
C VAL A 103 6.69 10.79 -6.31
N VAL A 104 5.95 9.80 -6.82
CA VAL A 104 4.78 10.02 -7.67
C VAL A 104 3.54 9.43 -6.99
N PRO A 105 2.42 10.16 -6.91
CA PRO A 105 1.16 9.57 -6.45
C PRO A 105 0.76 8.38 -7.35
N ALA A 106 0.35 7.26 -6.76
CA ALA A 106 -0.03 6.08 -7.52
C ALA A 106 -1.23 6.34 -8.45
N GLU A 107 -2.07 7.31 -8.11
CA GLU A 107 -3.23 7.75 -8.91
C GLU A 107 -2.81 8.38 -10.24
N ALA A 108 -1.65 9.03 -10.28
CA ALA A 108 -1.07 9.62 -11.49
C ALA A 108 -0.37 8.58 -12.38
N MET A 109 -0.47 7.29 -12.03
CA MET A 109 0.20 6.19 -12.72
C MET A 109 -0.78 5.09 -13.11
N ALA A 110 -0.39 4.29 -14.10
CA ALA A 110 -1.15 3.14 -14.56
C ALA A 110 -0.23 1.99 -14.97
N LEU A 111 -0.79 0.79 -15.04
CA LEU A 111 -0.14 -0.42 -15.54
C LEU A 111 -0.27 -0.49 -17.06
N LEU A 112 0.84 -0.79 -17.72
CA LEU A 112 0.91 -1.06 -19.16
C LEU A 112 1.70 -2.37 -19.38
N GLY A 113 1.01 -3.51 -19.41
CA GLY A 113 1.66 -4.82 -19.50
C GLY A 113 2.64 -5.05 -18.33
N GLN A 114 3.92 -5.29 -18.65
CA GLN A 114 4.98 -5.40 -17.63
C GLN A 114 5.48 -4.04 -17.08
N PHE A 115 5.06 -2.93 -17.67
CA PHE A 115 5.52 -1.58 -17.32
C PHE A 115 4.54 -0.86 -16.41
N VAL A 116 5.03 0.23 -15.82
CA VAL A 116 4.20 1.28 -15.21
C VAL A 116 4.37 2.53 -16.08
N VAL A 117 3.33 3.33 -16.23
CA VAL A 117 3.37 4.57 -17.03
C VAL A 117 2.79 5.73 -16.22
N VAL A 118 3.40 6.90 -16.37
CA VAL A 118 2.93 8.14 -15.74
C VAL A 118 1.87 8.78 -16.63
N MET A 119 0.63 8.84 -16.15
CA MET A 119 -0.53 9.27 -16.94
C MET A 119 -0.81 10.77 -16.81
N ASP A 120 -0.73 11.28 -15.57
CA ASP A 120 -1.27 12.60 -15.22
C ASP A 120 -0.17 13.61 -14.87
N LEU A 121 1.06 13.37 -15.35
CA LEU A 121 2.17 14.32 -15.30
C LEU A 121 2.84 14.38 -16.68
N ASP A 122 2.99 15.60 -17.20
CA ASP A 122 3.83 15.83 -18.37
C ASP A 122 5.33 15.84 -18.01
N ASP A 123 6.19 15.89 -19.04
CA ASP A 123 7.65 15.90 -18.87
C ASP A 123 8.15 17.03 -17.95
N ALA A 124 7.55 18.22 -18.04
CA ALA A 124 7.97 19.38 -17.27
C ALA A 124 7.56 19.22 -15.80
N GLN A 125 6.34 18.76 -15.55
CA GLN A 125 5.82 18.45 -14.22
C GLN A 125 6.63 17.33 -13.56
N PHE A 126 6.94 16.27 -14.31
CA PHE A 126 7.76 15.16 -13.80
C PHE A 126 9.20 15.62 -13.50
N ALA A 127 9.81 16.42 -14.39
CA ALA A 127 11.14 16.99 -14.17
C ALA A 127 11.19 17.96 -12.98
N ALA A 128 10.08 18.64 -12.68
CA ALA A 128 9.95 19.56 -11.55
C ALA A 128 9.74 18.86 -10.19
N LEU A 129 9.47 17.54 -10.18
CA LEU A 129 9.35 16.79 -8.93
C LEU A 129 10.62 16.92 -8.10
N ALA A 130 10.48 17.08 -6.78
CA ALA A 130 11.63 17.17 -5.89
C ALA A 130 12.46 15.88 -5.89
N ASP A 131 13.79 16.02 -5.81
CA ASP A 131 14.70 14.88 -5.68
C ASP A 131 14.69 14.38 -4.23
N VAL A 132 13.75 13.49 -3.94
CA VAL A 132 13.49 12.99 -2.58
C VAL A 132 13.39 11.48 -2.60
N CYS A 133 14.28 10.82 -1.86
CA CYS A 133 14.30 9.35 -1.73
C CYS A 133 13.46 8.81 -0.57
N ARG A 134 12.62 9.66 0.04
CA ARG A 134 11.73 9.30 1.13
C ARG A 134 10.29 9.66 0.77
N PRO A 135 9.44 8.68 0.40
CA PRO A 135 8.04 8.95 0.16
C PRO A 135 7.32 9.30 1.46
N PRO A 136 6.19 10.03 1.40
CA PRO A 136 5.32 10.22 2.53
C PRO A 136 4.82 8.89 3.10
N GLY A 137 4.69 8.82 4.43
CA GLY A 137 4.12 7.66 5.09
C GLY A 137 5.09 6.50 5.27
N ARG A 138 4.54 5.28 5.26
CA ARG A 138 5.28 4.04 5.53
C ARG A 138 5.33 3.18 4.29
N ALA A 139 6.50 2.59 4.02
CA ALA A 139 6.64 1.62 2.95
C ALA A 139 5.71 0.41 3.19
N LEU A 140 5.05 -0.03 2.14
CA LEU A 140 4.23 -1.25 2.14
C LEU A 140 5.12 -2.48 1.95
N PRO A 141 4.79 -3.61 2.60
CA PRO A 141 5.54 -4.84 2.40
C PRO A 141 5.28 -5.41 1.00
N VAL A 142 6.21 -6.24 0.51
CA VAL A 142 6.17 -6.77 -0.87
C VAL A 142 4.97 -7.66 -1.15
N ASP A 143 4.36 -8.25 -0.13
CA ASP A 143 3.18 -9.09 -0.25
C ASP A 143 1.86 -8.30 -0.23
N ALA A 144 1.91 -7.00 0.10
CA ALA A 144 0.73 -6.15 0.13
C ALA A 144 0.08 -6.03 -1.26
N ILE A 145 -1.24 -5.95 -1.29
CA ILE A 145 -2.03 -5.69 -2.49
C ILE A 145 -2.47 -4.22 -2.51
N ILE A 146 -2.25 -3.55 -3.64
CA ILE A 146 -2.77 -2.21 -3.93
C ILE A 146 -3.65 -2.23 -5.19
N ARG A 147 -4.42 -1.18 -5.44
CA ARG A 147 -5.11 -1.04 -6.72
C ARG A 147 -4.44 -0.01 -7.62
N MET A 148 -4.21 -0.40 -8.87
CA MET A 148 -3.68 0.47 -9.91
C MET A 148 -4.56 0.42 -11.16
N GLY A 149 -4.69 1.55 -11.84
CA GLY A 149 -5.40 1.60 -13.12
C GLY A 149 -4.67 0.81 -14.20
N LEU A 150 -5.41 0.27 -15.18
CA LEU A 150 -4.86 -0.22 -16.44
C LEU A 150 -4.88 0.89 -17.49
N THR A 151 -3.92 0.84 -18.39
CA THR A 151 -3.98 1.61 -19.63
C THR A 151 -3.53 0.75 -20.81
N LYS A 152 -3.88 1.22 -22.01
CA LYS A 152 -3.42 0.70 -23.29
C LYS A 152 -2.76 1.84 -24.05
N ASN A 153 -1.76 1.49 -24.86
CA ASN A 153 -1.24 2.37 -25.91
C ASN A 153 -1.95 2.08 -27.23
#